data_AF-A0AAP6XC00-F1
#
_entry.id   AF-A0AAP6XC00-F1
#
_cell.length_a   1.000
_cell.length_b   1.000
_cell.length_c   1.000
_cell.angle_alpha   90.00
_cell.angle_beta   90.00
_cell.angle_gamma   90.00
#
_symmetry.space_group_name_H-M   'P 1'
#
loop_
_entity.id
_entity.type
_entity.pdbx_description
1 polymer ?
#
loop_
_entity_poly.entity_id
_entity_poly.type
_entity_poly.pdbx_seq_one_letter_code
_entity_poly.pdbx_strand_id
1 'polypeptide(L)'
;MDVVSSTNGNDKKMIASLVNFVNNRYRVDQLNEKISLLEKLVMIMSGNSNTNQEQAFVVSELIATNKQDSLIGLKEMVKELPTSMTFLVDSYLSSFTYSMFDAGAIYDTDLWNNKLSQFCSSNLASNYPFANSKDELGLSEYKELMSKSSDLMNYINNNVLPFVIKDKSGLLTIKEINGVKFPFDKHLFKQINVISQLNALTKNNNNSAEDKLNMTVGLTPVLLSNDLSGIDIMYDNKKHGYFNGPQYQQDFYWPATNNDTNGTVQIIWHYKNKEDVKNVYTGPWSLINFLSHFEYNQKDDTYTIKFNKSFATYQISTKGKGSINSLGSLENLQCKF
;
A
#
# COMPACT_ATOMS: atom_id res chain seq x y z
N MET A 1 59.87 -27.64 -23.23
CA MET A 1 58.51 -28.11 -22.98
C MET A 1 57.75 -26.97 -22.35
N ASP A 2 57.10 -26.19 -23.21
CA ASP A 2 56.28 -25.05 -22.83
C ASP A 2 55.02 -25.55 -22.13
N VAL A 3 54.88 -25.22 -20.85
CA VAL A 3 53.62 -25.37 -20.11
C VAL A 3 52.93 -24.01 -20.11
N VAL A 4 52.50 -23.55 -21.29
CA VAL A 4 51.61 -22.38 -21.41
C VAL A 4 50.58 -22.65 -22.52
N SER A 5 49.55 -23.44 -22.20
CA SER A 5 48.21 -23.35 -22.79
C SER A 5 47.35 -24.35 -22.03
N SER A 6 46.29 -24.00 -21.31
CA SER A 6 45.15 -23.26 -21.82
C SER A 6 44.46 -22.52 -20.68
N THR A 7 44.68 -21.21 -20.54
CA THR A 7 43.70 -20.36 -19.88
C THR A 7 42.60 -20.08 -20.89
N ASN A 8 41.39 -20.51 -20.55
CA ASN A 8 40.21 -20.40 -21.39
C ASN A 8 39.97 -18.90 -21.71
N GLY A 9 39.30 -18.56 -22.80
CA GLY A 9 39.06 -17.15 -23.19
C GLY A 9 38.39 -16.32 -22.08
N ASN A 10 37.66 -16.99 -21.18
CA ASN A 10 37.05 -16.42 -19.98
C ASN A 10 38.07 -16.12 -18.86
N ASP A 11 39.09 -16.95 -18.68
CA ASP A 11 40.12 -16.77 -17.65
C ASP A 11 41.00 -15.56 -17.94
N LYS A 12 41.34 -15.34 -19.22
CA LYS A 12 42.10 -14.15 -19.63
C LYS A 12 41.32 -12.85 -19.41
N LYS A 13 40.01 -12.85 -19.68
CA LYS A 13 39.13 -11.70 -19.41
C LYS A 13 38.98 -11.45 -17.91
N MET A 14 38.84 -12.51 -17.12
CA MET A 14 38.79 -12.45 -15.66
C MET A 14 40.08 -11.85 -15.07
N ILE A 15 41.24 -12.35 -15.50
CA ILE A 15 42.55 -11.84 -15.04
C ILE A 15 42.73 -10.38 -15.44
N ALA A 16 42.37 -9.99 -16.66
CA ALA A 16 42.49 -8.60 -17.12
C ALA A 16 41.60 -7.63 -16.33
N SER A 17 40.36 -8.02 -16.02
CA SER A 17 39.44 -7.25 -15.17
C SER A 17 40.01 -7.10 -13.75
N LEU A 18 40.52 -8.17 -13.15
CA LEU A 18 41.16 -8.15 -11.83
C LEU A 18 42.39 -7.23 -11.79
N VAL A 19 43.27 -7.34 -12.78
CA VAL A 19 44.48 -6.52 -12.87
C VAL A 19 44.11 -5.04 -13.00
N ASN A 20 43.13 -4.69 -13.83
CA ASN A 20 42.66 -3.31 -13.96
C ASN A 20 42.04 -2.77 -12.66
N PHE A 21 41.28 -3.60 -11.94
CA PHE A 21 40.68 -3.20 -10.67
C PHE A 21 41.75 -3.00 -9.58
N VAL A 22 42.65 -3.96 -9.40
CA VAL A 22 43.71 -3.91 -8.37
C VAL A 22 44.69 -2.77 -8.61
N ASN A 23 44.99 -2.47 -9.88
CA ASN A 23 45.87 -1.35 -10.23
C ASN A 23 45.21 0.02 -9.99
N ASN A 24 43.88 0.06 -9.83
CA ASN A 24 43.16 1.27 -9.45
C ASN A 24 43.10 1.38 -7.92
N ARG A 25 44.20 1.84 -7.30
CA ARG A 25 44.32 2.00 -5.83
C ARG A 25 43.15 2.75 -5.21
N TYR A 26 42.67 3.81 -5.86
CA TYR A 26 41.52 4.58 -5.39
C TYR A 26 40.26 3.71 -5.21
N ARG A 27 39.96 2.82 -6.17
CA ARG A 27 38.82 1.90 -6.07
C ARG A 27 39.01 0.83 -5.01
N VAL A 28 40.24 0.34 -4.85
CA VAL A 28 40.57 -0.64 -3.80
C VAL A 28 40.41 -0.02 -2.41
N ASP A 29 40.90 1.21 -2.22
CA ASP A 29 40.78 1.94 -0.95
C ASP A 29 39.32 2.24 -0.61
N GLN A 30 38.52 2.67 -1.60
CA GLN A 30 37.07 2.86 -1.40
C GLN A 30 36.35 1.55 -1.07
N LEU A 31 36.68 0.44 -1.73
CA LEU A 31 36.07 -0.86 -1.42
C LEU A 31 36.39 -1.28 0.03
N ASN A 32 37.64 -1.13 0.45
CA ASN A 32 38.07 -1.45 1.82
C ASN A 32 37.39 -0.56 2.87
N GLU A 33 37.24 0.73 2.59
CA GLU A 33 36.52 1.65 3.49
C GLU A 33 35.06 1.22 3.68
N LYS A 34 34.39 0.83 2.59
CA LYS A 34 33.00 0.37 2.64
C LYS A 34 32.82 -0.98 3.32
N ILE A 35 33.75 -1.92 3.12
CA ILE A 35 33.77 -3.20 3.86
C ILE A 35 33.99 -2.92 5.35
N SER A 36 34.92 -2.04 5.71
CA SER A 36 35.16 -1.68 7.10
C SER A 36 33.93 -1.04 7.76
N LEU A 37 33.17 -0.23 7.02
CA LEU A 37 31.92 0.36 7.51
C LEU A 37 30.84 -0.70 7.75
N LEU A 38 30.73 -1.68 6.84
CA LEU A 38 29.87 -2.86 7.01
C LEU A 38 30.25 -3.67 8.25
N GLU A 39 31.55 -3.94 8.45
CA GLU A 39 32.05 -4.65 9.62
C GLU A 39 31.76 -3.91 10.93
N LYS A 40 31.91 -2.57 10.94
CA LYS A 40 31.56 -1.74 12.09
C LYS A 40 30.07 -1.82 12.41
N LEU A 41 29.20 -1.78 11.39
CA LEU A 41 27.76 -1.96 11.59
C LEU A 41 27.48 -3.34 12.21
N VAL A 42 28.04 -4.41 11.63
CA VAL A 42 27.88 -5.79 12.16
C VAL A 42 28.35 -5.90 13.61
N MET A 43 29.49 -5.28 13.97
CA MET A 43 30.01 -5.28 15.33
C MET A 43 29.13 -4.50 16.32
N ILE A 44 28.55 -3.37 15.91
CA ILE A 44 27.62 -2.61 16.77
C ILE A 44 26.39 -3.48 17.12
N MET A 45 25.96 -4.33 16.20
CA MET A 45 24.73 -5.14 16.33
C MET A 45 24.93 -6.50 17.00
N SER A 46 26.16 -6.88 17.33
CA SER A 46 26.44 -8.12 18.06
C SER A 46 26.39 -7.95 19.60
N GLY A 47 26.06 -6.76 20.11
CA GLY A 47 26.04 -6.45 21.55
C GLY A 47 24.66 -6.07 22.12
N ASN A 48 24.12 -6.89 23.04
CA ASN A 48 22.88 -6.68 23.82
C ASN A 48 21.54 -6.71 23.04
N SER A 49 20.65 -7.65 23.38
CA SER A 49 19.55 -8.12 22.50
C SER A 49 18.47 -7.10 22.10
N ASN A 50 18.04 -6.20 22.99
CA ASN A 50 16.94 -5.27 22.67
C ASN A 50 17.44 -4.00 21.96
N THR A 51 18.62 -3.51 22.34
CA THR A 51 19.30 -2.38 21.67
C THR A 51 19.69 -2.76 20.24
N ASN A 52 19.96 -4.05 20.00
CA ASN A 52 20.25 -4.59 18.68
C ASN A 52 19.07 -4.52 17.70
N GLN A 53 17.82 -4.69 18.15
CA GLN A 53 16.66 -4.73 17.25
C GLN A 53 16.27 -3.32 16.75
N GLU A 54 16.28 -2.32 17.63
CA GLU A 54 16.06 -0.92 17.25
C GLU A 54 17.16 -0.42 16.30
N GLN A 55 18.43 -0.75 16.60
CA GLN A 55 19.55 -0.43 15.72
C GLN A 55 19.45 -1.15 14.37
N ALA A 56 19.08 -2.44 14.37
CA ALA A 56 18.84 -3.19 13.14
C ALA A 56 17.71 -2.58 12.30
N PHE A 57 16.66 -2.04 12.95
CA PHE A 57 15.60 -1.32 12.26
C PHE A 57 16.12 -0.03 11.58
N VAL A 58 16.88 0.79 12.30
CA VAL A 58 17.51 2.00 11.73
C VAL A 58 18.41 1.66 10.54
N VAL A 59 19.22 0.60 10.65
CA VAL A 59 20.06 0.12 9.53
C VAL A 59 19.20 -0.39 8.38
N SER A 60 18.09 -1.07 8.66
CA SER A 60 17.13 -1.52 7.66
C SER A 60 16.52 -0.35 6.88
N GLU A 61 16.15 0.74 7.55
CA GLU A 61 15.66 1.95 6.90
C GLU A 61 16.73 2.59 6.01
N LEU A 62 17.98 2.64 6.47
CA LEU A 62 19.10 3.15 5.67
C LEU A 62 19.34 2.31 4.41
N ILE A 63 19.27 0.98 4.53
CA ILE A 63 19.32 0.03 3.40
C ILE A 63 18.16 0.32 2.43
N ALA A 64 16.93 0.46 2.93
CA ALA A 64 15.74 0.54 2.12
C ALA A 64 15.52 1.89 1.44
N THR A 65 15.99 2.97 2.06
CA THR A 65 15.88 4.34 1.52
C THR A 65 17.09 4.76 0.70
N ASN A 66 18.17 3.96 0.70
CA ASN A 66 19.46 4.32 0.13
C ASN A 66 20.00 5.69 0.64
N LYS A 67 19.63 6.12 1.85
CA LYS A 67 20.00 7.45 2.36
C LYS A 67 21.50 7.65 2.60
N GLN A 68 22.31 6.59 2.54
CA GLN A 68 23.75 6.67 2.78
C GLN A 68 24.64 6.43 1.55
N ASP A 69 24.11 6.06 0.37
CA ASP A 69 24.89 5.65 -0.83
C ASP A 69 26.04 4.63 -0.56
N SER A 70 26.13 4.10 0.66
CA SER A 70 27.25 3.32 1.15
C SER A 70 27.14 1.91 0.58
N LEU A 71 26.00 1.25 0.77
CA LEU A 71 25.76 -0.09 0.27
C LEU A 71 25.55 -0.16 -1.24
N ILE A 72 24.89 0.83 -1.85
CA ILE A 72 24.74 0.87 -3.31
C ILE A 72 26.09 1.08 -4.00
N GLY A 73 26.94 1.99 -3.48
CA GLY A 73 28.26 2.14 -4.08
C GLY A 73 29.16 0.90 -3.89
N LEU A 74 28.90 0.01 -2.92
CA LEU A 74 29.58 -1.29 -2.86
C LEU A 74 29.22 -2.15 -4.08
N LYS A 75 27.92 -2.27 -4.39
CA LYS A 75 27.46 -3.00 -5.59
C LYS A 75 28.02 -2.40 -6.87
N GLU A 76 28.00 -1.07 -6.99
CA GLU A 76 28.54 -0.40 -8.18
C GLU A 76 30.04 -0.59 -8.34
N MET A 77 30.80 -0.55 -7.24
CA MET A 77 32.24 -0.78 -7.28
C MET A 77 32.61 -2.19 -7.75
N VAL A 78 31.80 -3.20 -7.44
CA VAL A 78 32.07 -4.61 -7.75
C VAL A 78 31.46 -5.09 -9.08
N LYS A 79 30.72 -4.23 -9.81
CA LYS A 79 30.17 -4.54 -11.14
C LYS A 79 31.24 -4.83 -12.19
N GLU A 80 32.43 -4.26 -12.03
CA GLU A 80 33.56 -4.43 -12.94
C GLU A 80 34.48 -5.60 -12.57
N LEU A 81 34.22 -6.24 -11.42
CA LEU A 81 34.94 -7.44 -10.98
C LEU A 81 34.43 -8.69 -11.73
N PRO A 82 35.20 -9.79 -11.72
CA PRO A 82 34.72 -11.06 -12.24
C PRO A 82 33.46 -11.56 -11.54
N THR A 83 32.62 -12.28 -12.29
CA THR A 83 31.30 -12.76 -11.82
C THR A 83 31.35 -13.48 -10.47
N SER A 84 32.39 -14.28 -10.20
CA SER A 84 32.54 -14.99 -8.92
C SER A 84 32.70 -14.04 -7.72
N MET A 85 33.37 -12.90 -7.91
CA MET A 85 33.54 -11.90 -6.85
C MET A 85 32.27 -11.07 -6.66
N THR A 86 31.60 -10.70 -7.75
CA THR A 86 30.28 -10.05 -7.70
C THR A 86 29.28 -10.93 -6.95
N PHE A 87 29.27 -12.23 -7.22
CA PHE A 87 28.41 -13.20 -6.51
C PHE A 87 28.69 -13.24 -5.01
N LEU A 88 29.96 -13.28 -4.58
CA LEU A 88 30.31 -13.28 -3.16
C LEU A 88 29.82 -12.02 -2.45
N VAL A 89 29.99 -10.86 -3.08
CA VAL A 89 29.54 -9.57 -2.53
C VAL A 89 28.02 -9.51 -2.46
N ASP A 90 27.33 -9.95 -3.51
CA ASP A 90 25.87 -10.03 -3.52
C ASP A 90 25.36 -10.99 -2.44
N SER A 91 25.99 -12.15 -2.26
CA SER A 91 25.64 -13.11 -1.21
C SER A 91 25.83 -12.53 0.19
N TYR A 92 26.94 -11.81 0.43
CA TYR A 92 27.18 -11.14 1.70
C TYR A 92 26.14 -10.05 1.97
N LEU A 93 25.89 -9.18 0.98
CA LEU A 93 24.88 -8.13 1.10
C LEU A 93 23.49 -8.70 1.34
N SER A 94 23.11 -9.78 0.67
CA SER A 94 21.84 -10.46 0.87
C SER A 94 21.72 -11.01 2.30
N SER A 95 22.77 -11.67 2.79
CA SER A 95 22.80 -12.24 4.15
C SER A 95 22.77 -11.16 5.24
N PHE A 96 23.50 -10.07 5.02
CA PHE A 96 23.48 -8.90 5.89
C PHE A 96 22.10 -8.26 5.91
N THR A 97 21.52 -7.95 4.74
CA THR A 97 20.16 -7.38 4.62
C THR A 97 19.13 -8.28 5.28
N TYR A 98 19.20 -9.61 5.10
CA TYR A 98 18.32 -10.56 5.77
C TYR A 98 18.41 -10.45 7.29
N SER A 99 19.62 -10.50 7.85
CA SER A 99 19.82 -10.40 9.30
C SER A 99 19.27 -9.08 9.87
N MET A 100 19.44 -7.98 9.12
CA MET A 100 18.94 -6.67 9.52
C MET A 100 17.42 -6.59 9.50
N PHE A 101 16.83 -7.06 8.40
CA PHE A 101 15.39 -7.01 8.21
C PHE A 101 14.68 -7.92 9.20
N ASP A 102 15.23 -9.10 9.50
CA ASP A 102 14.67 -10.04 10.47
C ASP A 102 14.68 -9.45 11.89
N ALA A 103 15.83 -8.95 12.35
CA ALA A 103 15.92 -8.31 13.67
C ALA A 103 15.10 -7.01 13.77
N GLY A 104 15.10 -6.19 12.72
CA GLY A 104 14.33 -4.96 12.65
C GLY A 104 12.82 -5.19 12.64
N ALA A 105 12.34 -6.29 12.03
CA ALA A 105 10.92 -6.62 12.02
C ALA A 105 10.38 -6.97 13.41
N ILE A 106 11.22 -7.53 14.29
CA ILE A 106 10.85 -7.75 15.69
C ILE A 106 10.59 -6.39 16.37
N TYR A 107 11.50 -5.42 16.19
CA TYR A 107 11.31 -4.07 16.73
C TYR A 107 10.06 -3.38 16.15
N ASP A 108 9.81 -3.47 14.84
CA ASP A 108 8.62 -2.90 14.20
C ASP A 108 7.32 -3.48 14.77
N THR A 109 7.30 -4.80 14.97
CA THR A 109 6.18 -5.53 15.60
C THR A 109 5.95 -5.06 17.03
N ASP A 110 7.01 -4.96 17.83
CA ASP A 110 6.94 -4.49 19.22
C ASP A 110 6.51 -3.02 19.30
N LEU A 111 6.96 -2.19 18.37
CA LEU A 111 6.57 -0.79 18.27
C LEU A 111 5.06 -0.66 18.04
N TRP A 112 4.51 -1.43 17.10
CA TRP A 112 3.06 -1.46 16.88
C TRP A 112 2.32 -1.96 18.11
N ASN A 113 2.71 -3.10 18.67
CA ASN A 113 2.09 -3.70 19.85
C ASN A 113 2.02 -2.73 21.02
N ASN A 114 3.13 -2.07 21.34
CA ASN A 114 3.25 -1.31 22.57
C ASN A 114 2.74 0.12 22.45
N LYS A 115 2.76 0.72 21.25
CA LYS A 115 2.40 2.14 21.08
C LYS A 115 1.12 2.39 20.29
N LEU A 116 0.76 1.50 19.36
CA LEU A 116 -0.28 1.77 18.37
C LEU A 116 -1.46 0.81 18.42
N SER A 117 -1.28 -0.41 18.91
CA SER A 117 -2.32 -1.44 18.92
C SER A 117 -3.58 -0.95 19.66
N GLN A 118 -3.40 -0.42 20.87
CA GLN A 118 -4.50 0.11 21.68
C GLN A 118 -5.16 1.31 20.99
N PHE A 119 -4.36 2.26 20.50
CA PHE A 119 -4.86 3.43 19.77
C PHE A 119 -5.68 3.03 18.54
N CYS A 120 -5.16 2.13 17.71
CA CYS A 120 -5.83 1.62 16.53
C CYS A 120 -7.13 0.90 16.91
N SER A 121 -7.09 0.04 17.94
CA SER A 121 -8.28 -0.72 18.36
C SER A 121 -9.41 0.18 18.86
N SER A 122 -9.08 1.22 19.63
CA SER A 122 -10.06 2.14 20.21
C SER A 122 -10.63 3.12 19.19
N ASN A 123 -9.83 3.58 18.23
CA ASN A 123 -10.23 4.67 17.32
C ASN A 123 -10.64 4.20 15.92
N LEU A 124 -10.13 3.06 15.45
CA LEU A 124 -10.40 2.53 14.12
C LEU A 124 -11.24 1.26 14.18
N ALA A 125 -10.78 0.23 14.89
CA ALA A 125 -11.40 -1.12 14.83
C ALA A 125 -12.80 -1.24 15.46
N SER A 126 -13.35 -0.15 16.02
CA SER A 126 -14.69 -0.15 16.62
C SER A 126 -15.76 0.49 15.74
N ASN A 127 -15.36 1.27 14.73
CA ASN A 127 -16.26 2.12 13.95
C ASN A 127 -16.15 1.85 12.45
N TYR A 128 -17.26 1.97 11.74
CA TYR A 128 -17.25 2.02 10.28
C TYR A 128 -16.44 3.25 9.80
N PRO A 129 -15.61 3.16 8.74
CA PRO A 129 -15.52 2.08 7.75
C PRO A 129 -14.63 0.89 8.13
N PHE A 130 -13.89 0.97 9.23
CA PHE A 130 -12.83 0.03 9.56
C PHE A 130 -13.31 -1.24 10.28
N ALA A 131 -14.55 -1.22 10.76
CA ALA A 131 -15.23 -2.35 11.35
C ALA A 131 -16.62 -2.48 10.76
N ASN A 132 -17.16 -3.71 10.76
CA ASN A 132 -18.58 -3.95 10.54
C ASN A 132 -19.38 -3.50 11.78
N SER A 133 -19.49 -2.19 11.95
CA SER A 133 -20.18 -1.53 13.06
C SER A 133 -21.28 -0.61 12.53
N LYS A 134 -22.33 -0.42 13.33
CA LYS A 134 -23.36 0.60 13.05
C LYS A 134 -22.89 2.00 13.42
N ASP A 135 -21.92 2.08 14.34
CA ASP A 135 -21.32 3.34 14.74
C ASP A 135 -20.29 3.74 13.69
N GLU A 136 -20.39 4.98 13.22
CA GLU A 136 -19.52 5.52 12.19
C GLU A 136 -18.47 6.45 12.80
N LEU A 137 -17.25 6.37 12.30
CA LEU A 137 -16.17 7.29 12.65
C LEU A 137 -16.51 8.70 12.14
N GLY A 138 -16.38 9.73 12.97
CA GLY A 138 -16.61 11.10 12.52
C GLY A 138 -15.63 11.52 11.41
N LEU A 139 -16.08 12.28 10.40
CA LEU A 139 -15.19 12.74 9.33
C LEU A 139 -14.04 13.63 9.83
N SER A 140 -14.29 14.43 10.87
CA SER A 140 -13.26 15.25 11.52
C SER A 140 -12.22 14.39 12.23
N GLU A 141 -12.66 13.36 12.96
CA GLU A 141 -11.79 12.39 13.64
C GLU A 141 -10.97 11.61 12.61
N TYR A 142 -11.60 11.11 11.55
CA TYR A 142 -10.91 10.46 10.44
C TYR A 142 -9.82 11.36 9.83
N LYS A 143 -10.13 12.64 9.62
CA LYS A 143 -9.15 13.60 9.09
C LYS A 143 -7.97 13.78 10.04
N GLU A 144 -8.20 13.82 11.35
CA GLU A 144 -7.15 13.89 12.37
C GLU A 144 -6.30 12.61 12.39
N LEU A 145 -6.93 11.44 12.40
CA LEU A 145 -6.27 10.12 12.37
C LEU A 145 -5.45 9.89 11.10
N MET A 146 -5.85 10.50 9.99
CA MET A 146 -5.12 10.44 8.71
C MET A 146 -4.22 11.65 8.47
N SER A 147 -4.08 12.56 9.44
CA SER A 147 -3.19 13.71 9.34
C SER A 147 -1.73 13.27 9.41
N LYS A 148 -0.83 14.04 8.77
CA LYS A 148 0.61 13.76 8.81
C LYS A 148 1.18 13.76 10.23
N SER A 149 0.55 14.46 11.18
CA SER A 149 0.99 14.55 12.58
C SER A 149 0.47 13.42 13.47
N SER A 150 -0.48 12.60 13.01
CA SER A 150 -1.00 11.48 13.80
C SER A 150 0.05 10.40 14.02
N ASP A 151 0.01 9.74 15.17
CA ASP A 151 0.93 8.64 15.49
C ASP A 151 0.84 7.49 14.47
N LEU A 152 -0.38 7.19 13.99
CA LEU A 152 -0.61 6.18 12.97
C LEU A 152 0.07 6.53 11.64
N MET A 153 -0.15 7.74 11.11
CA MET A 153 0.46 8.12 9.84
C MET A 153 1.95 8.35 9.98
N ASN A 154 2.43 8.83 11.14
CA ASN A 154 3.86 8.91 11.45
C ASN A 154 4.50 7.52 11.37
N TYR A 155 3.89 6.51 11.99
CA TYR A 155 4.34 5.13 11.89
C TYR A 155 4.32 4.62 10.44
N ILE A 156 3.23 4.81 9.69
CA ILE A 156 3.19 4.36 8.29
C ILE A 156 4.29 5.06 7.47
N ASN A 157 4.44 6.38 7.61
CA ASN A 157 5.38 7.15 6.82
C ASN A 157 6.84 6.85 7.15
N ASN A 158 7.16 6.64 8.43
CA ASN A 158 8.53 6.44 8.87
C ASN A 158 8.91 4.97 8.93
N ASN A 159 8.00 4.09 9.36
CA ASN A 159 8.35 2.69 9.57
C ASN A 159 7.98 1.76 8.40
N VAL A 160 6.95 2.10 7.62
CA VAL A 160 6.46 1.22 6.55
C VAL A 160 6.94 1.67 5.17
N LEU A 161 6.75 2.95 4.84
CA LEU A 161 7.08 3.51 3.51
C LEU A 161 8.54 3.31 3.05
N PRO A 162 9.57 3.27 3.92
CA PRO A 162 10.93 2.91 3.49
C PRO A 162 10.99 1.60 2.70
N PHE A 163 10.24 0.59 3.15
CA PHE A 163 10.33 -0.78 2.66
C PHE A 163 9.32 -1.12 1.56
N VAL A 164 8.46 -0.18 1.17
CA VAL A 164 7.40 -0.44 0.19
C VAL A 164 7.35 0.57 -0.95
N ILE A 165 6.83 0.13 -2.08
CA ILE A 165 6.41 1.00 -3.20
C ILE A 165 4.93 1.28 -3.02
N LYS A 166 4.56 2.55 -3.05
CA LYS A 166 3.17 3.01 -3.04
C LYS A 166 2.77 3.42 -4.45
N ASP A 167 1.75 2.77 -5.00
CA ASP A 167 1.21 3.14 -6.31
C ASP A 167 0.24 4.34 -6.21
N LYS A 168 -0.42 4.68 -7.33
CA LYS A 168 -1.41 5.76 -7.37
C LYS A 168 -2.72 5.41 -6.65
N SER A 169 -3.06 4.12 -6.52
CA SER A 169 -4.26 3.67 -5.80
C SER A 169 -4.05 3.66 -4.28
N GLY A 170 -2.81 3.82 -3.84
CA GLY A 170 -2.40 3.73 -2.44
C GLY A 170 -2.01 2.32 -2.02
N LEU A 171 -2.02 1.35 -2.95
CA LEU A 171 -1.58 -0.01 -2.73
C LEU A 171 -0.08 -0.03 -2.43
N LEU A 172 0.27 -0.72 -1.36
CA LEU A 172 1.64 -0.90 -0.88
C LEU A 172 2.15 -2.27 -1.32
N THR A 173 3.29 -2.30 -2.00
CA THR A 173 4.00 -3.53 -2.38
C THR A 173 5.39 -3.53 -1.75
N ILE A 174 5.74 -4.61 -1.04
CA ILE A 174 7.04 -4.73 -0.38
C ILE A 174 8.16 -4.77 -1.42
N LYS A 175 9.15 -3.88 -1.28
CA LYS A 175 10.34 -3.82 -2.11
C LYS A 175 11.21 -5.04 -1.85
N GLU A 176 11.85 -5.51 -2.90
CA GLU A 176 12.97 -6.44 -2.78
C GLU A 176 14.28 -5.66 -2.85
N ILE A 177 15.08 -5.77 -1.81
CA ILE A 177 16.37 -5.08 -1.67
C ILE A 177 17.42 -6.15 -1.44
N ASN A 178 18.41 -6.24 -2.33
CA ASN A 178 19.43 -7.29 -2.30
C ASN A 178 18.82 -8.71 -2.26
N GLY A 179 17.74 -8.96 -2.99
CA GLY A 179 17.07 -10.27 -3.00
C GLY A 179 16.24 -10.58 -1.75
N VAL A 180 16.11 -9.63 -0.83
CA VAL A 180 15.42 -9.80 0.45
C VAL A 180 14.29 -8.78 0.60
N LYS A 181 13.16 -9.22 1.13
CA LYS A 181 12.01 -8.37 1.48
C LYS A 181 11.95 -8.18 2.99
N PHE A 182 11.59 -6.98 3.43
CA PHE A 182 11.36 -6.74 4.86
C PHE A 182 10.18 -7.60 5.33
N PRO A 183 10.36 -8.44 6.36
CA PRO A 183 9.35 -9.43 6.76
C PRO A 183 8.32 -8.79 7.69
N PHE A 184 7.52 -7.86 7.16
CA PHE A 184 6.38 -7.33 7.90
C PHE A 184 5.46 -8.47 8.35
N ASP A 185 4.85 -8.31 9.52
CA ASP A 185 3.73 -9.15 9.88
C ASP A 185 2.62 -9.06 8.81
N LYS A 186 2.10 -10.21 8.40
CA LYS A 186 1.18 -10.30 7.26
C LYS A 186 -0.18 -9.65 7.56
N HIS A 187 -0.67 -9.82 8.79
CA HIS A 187 -1.97 -9.29 9.19
C HIS A 187 -1.90 -7.78 9.36
N LEU A 188 -0.85 -7.29 10.03
CA LEU A 188 -0.57 -5.87 10.17
C LEU A 188 -0.37 -5.19 8.81
N PHE A 189 0.45 -5.76 7.94
CA PHE A 189 0.72 -5.18 6.62
C PHE A 189 -0.55 -5.08 5.77
N LYS A 190 -1.42 -6.11 5.80
CA LYS A 190 -2.71 -6.07 5.11
C LYS A 190 -3.57 -4.91 5.62
N GLN A 191 -3.61 -4.68 6.92
CA GLN A 191 -4.37 -3.60 7.54
C GLN A 191 -3.83 -2.22 7.17
N ILE A 192 -2.52 -2.03 7.22
CA ILE A 192 -1.86 -0.79 6.77
C ILE A 192 -2.14 -0.52 5.30
N ASN A 193 -2.15 -1.57 4.47
CA ASN A 193 -2.44 -1.46 3.05
C ASN A 193 -3.89 -1.01 2.79
N VAL A 194 -4.84 -1.49 3.59
CA VAL A 194 -6.26 -1.04 3.56
C VAL A 194 -6.36 0.43 3.97
N ILE A 195 -5.70 0.83 5.06
CA ILE A 195 -5.65 2.23 5.52
C ILE A 195 -5.04 3.14 4.44
N SER A 196 -3.93 2.73 3.82
CA SER A 196 -3.24 3.50 2.78
C SER A 196 -4.10 3.71 1.54
N GLN A 197 -4.85 2.68 1.11
CA GLN A 197 -5.74 2.77 -0.04
C GLN A 197 -6.97 3.63 0.25
N LEU A 198 -7.61 3.50 1.43
CA LEU A 198 -8.72 4.37 1.80
C LEU A 198 -8.27 5.83 1.91
N ASN A 199 -7.12 6.08 2.53
CA ASN A 199 -6.55 7.43 2.66
C ASN A 199 -6.22 8.03 1.30
N ALA A 200 -5.75 7.23 0.34
CA ALA A 200 -5.61 7.69 -1.05
C ALA A 200 -6.98 8.03 -1.64
N LEU A 201 -7.93 7.08 -1.61
CA LEU A 201 -9.25 7.22 -2.22
C LEU A 201 -10.02 8.46 -1.73
N THR A 202 -9.85 8.79 -0.45
CA THR A 202 -10.56 9.90 0.24
C THR A 202 -9.79 11.22 0.23
N LYS A 203 -8.59 11.28 -0.36
CA LYS A 203 -7.80 12.50 -0.52
C LYS A 203 -7.36 12.69 -1.98
N ASN A 204 -7.97 13.64 -2.67
CA ASN A 204 -7.57 14.06 -3.99
C ASN A 204 -6.38 15.03 -3.93
N ASN A 205 -5.24 14.62 -4.48
CA ASN A 205 -4.02 15.42 -4.54
C ASN A 205 -4.08 16.62 -5.53
N ASN A 206 -5.23 16.89 -6.15
CA ASN A 206 -5.37 17.95 -7.15
C ASN A 206 -5.72 19.34 -6.58
N ASN A 207 -5.84 19.49 -5.27
CA ASN A 207 -6.09 20.80 -4.64
C ASN A 207 -4.95 21.19 -3.71
N SER A 208 -4.57 22.47 -3.77
CA SER A 208 -3.56 23.16 -2.93
C SER A 208 -3.89 23.20 -1.44
N ALA A 209 -4.92 22.48 -1.00
CA ALA A 209 -5.26 22.25 0.40
C ALA A 209 -5.15 20.74 0.65
N GLU A 210 -3.98 20.29 1.12
CA GLU A 210 -3.64 18.89 1.41
C GLU A 210 -4.60 18.19 2.41
N ASP A 211 -5.57 18.92 2.95
CA ASP A 211 -6.37 18.54 4.11
C ASP A 211 -7.88 18.42 3.84
N LYS A 212 -8.36 18.52 2.59
CA LYS A 212 -9.79 18.33 2.29
C LYS A 212 -10.10 16.89 1.90
N LEU A 213 -11.02 16.26 2.63
CA LEU A 213 -11.61 14.98 2.25
C LEU A 213 -12.42 15.17 0.97
N ASN A 214 -12.12 14.37 -0.05
CA ASN A 214 -12.88 14.35 -1.28
C ASN A 214 -12.65 13.04 -2.04
N MET A 215 -13.75 12.51 -2.56
CA MET A 215 -13.76 11.35 -3.44
C MET A 215 -14.81 11.62 -4.52
N THR A 216 -14.44 11.43 -5.79
CA THR A 216 -15.38 11.48 -6.91
C THR A 216 -15.41 10.13 -7.60
N VAL A 217 -16.60 9.52 -7.66
CA VAL A 217 -16.82 8.22 -8.27
C VAL A 217 -17.82 8.37 -9.41
N GLY A 218 -17.44 7.94 -10.61
CA GLY A 218 -18.31 7.85 -11.75
C GLY A 218 -18.87 6.44 -11.90
N LEU A 219 -20.19 6.30 -11.92
CA LEU A 219 -20.89 5.05 -12.20
C LEU A 219 -21.51 5.12 -13.61
N THR A 220 -21.14 4.20 -14.48
CA THR A 220 -21.75 4.06 -15.81
C THR A 220 -22.54 2.75 -15.84
N PRO A 221 -23.87 2.79 -15.99
CA PRO A 221 -24.67 1.57 -16.02
C PRO A 221 -24.34 0.75 -17.27
N VAL A 222 -24.22 -0.57 -17.09
CA VAL A 222 -23.92 -1.53 -18.16
C VAL A 222 -25.12 -2.43 -18.41
N LEU A 223 -25.66 -3.03 -17.36
CA LEU A 223 -26.71 -4.03 -17.47
C LEU A 223 -27.60 -4.03 -16.23
N LEU A 224 -28.89 -4.24 -16.43
CA LEU A 224 -29.84 -4.56 -15.36
C LEU A 224 -30.37 -5.97 -15.56
N SER A 225 -30.77 -6.63 -14.46
CA SER A 225 -31.50 -7.88 -14.55
C SER A 225 -32.85 -7.70 -15.25
N ASN A 226 -33.30 -8.74 -15.98
CA ASN A 226 -34.46 -8.67 -16.88
C ASN A 226 -35.79 -8.31 -16.19
N ASP A 227 -35.89 -8.54 -14.88
CA ASP A 227 -37.04 -8.24 -14.03
C ASP A 227 -37.14 -6.76 -13.62
N LEU A 228 -36.05 -5.99 -13.79
CA LEU A 228 -36.00 -4.56 -13.50
C LEU A 228 -36.38 -3.72 -14.72
N SER A 229 -37.23 -2.72 -14.51
CA SER A 229 -37.50 -1.63 -15.46
C SER A 229 -36.49 -0.50 -15.34
N GLY A 230 -35.92 -0.32 -14.15
CA GLY A 230 -34.85 0.63 -13.91
C GLY A 230 -34.31 0.61 -12.48
N ILE A 231 -33.34 1.48 -12.24
CA ILE A 231 -32.73 1.71 -10.93
C ILE A 231 -32.46 3.19 -10.75
N ASP A 232 -32.86 3.75 -9.61
CA ASP A 232 -32.55 5.12 -9.22
C ASP A 232 -31.58 5.10 -8.02
N ILE A 233 -30.49 5.85 -8.12
CA ILE A 233 -29.57 6.13 -7.02
C ILE A 233 -29.73 7.60 -6.65
N MET A 234 -30.14 7.86 -5.42
CA MET A 234 -30.29 9.21 -4.87
C MET A 234 -29.21 9.47 -3.83
N TYR A 235 -28.49 10.58 -3.98
CA TYR A 235 -27.44 10.99 -3.04
C TYR A 235 -27.20 12.50 -3.18
N ASP A 236 -27.03 13.19 -2.05
CA ASP A 236 -26.82 14.64 -1.99
C ASP A 236 -27.89 15.46 -2.76
N ASN A 237 -29.17 15.06 -2.60
CA ASN A 237 -30.33 15.58 -3.34
C ASN A 237 -30.28 15.46 -4.87
N LYS A 238 -29.35 14.69 -5.41
CA LYS A 238 -29.28 14.34 -6.83
C LYS A 238 -29.86 12.96 -7.05
N LYS A 239 -30.69 12.83 -8.08
CA LYS A 239 -31.29 11.57 -8.50
C LYS A 239 -30.64 11.13 -9.81
N HIS A 240 -30.11 9.93 -9.82
CA HIS A 240 -29.40 9.32 -10.94
C HIS A 240 -30.11 8.02 -11.33
N GLY A 241 -30.87 8.07 -12.41
CA GLY A 241 -31.69 6.95 -12.87
C GLY A 241 -31.14 6.26 -14.10
N TYR A 242 -31.37 4.94 -14.20
CA TYR A 242 -31.13 4.17 -15.41
C TYR A 242 -32.31 3.24 -15.69
N PHE A 243 -32.92 3.36 -16.87
CA PHE A 243 -34.12 2.63 -17.28
C PHE A 243 -33.93 1.89 -18.62
N ASN A 244 -32.84 1.11 -18.73
CA ASN A 244 -32.43 0.42 -19.97
C ASN A 244 -32.26 1.36 -21.18
N GLY A 245 -31.90 2.62 -20.91
CA GLY A 245 -31.66 3.65 -21.91
C GLY A 245 -30.19 3.76 -22.30
N PRO A 246 -29.79 4.92 -22.85
CA PRO A 246 -28.38 5.23 -23.09
C PRO A 246 -27.54 5.15 -21.81
N GLN A 247 -26.30 4.67 -21.95
CA GLN A 247 -25.37 4.48 -20.85
C GLN A 247 -24.51 5.74 -20.69
N TYR A 248 -24.88 6.60 -19.74
CA TYR A 248 -24.11 7.80 -19.39
C TYR A 248 -23.47 7.63 -18.02
N GLN A 249 -22.25 8.16 -17.88
CA GLN A 249 -21.57 8.23 -16.60
C GLN A 249 -22.29 9.20 -15.66
N GLN A 250 -22.49 8.76 -14.42
CA GLN A 250 -23.09 9.53 -13.33
C GLN A 250 -22.05 9.74 -12.24
N ASP A 251 -21.69 10.99 -11.95
CA ASP A 251 -20.66 11.31 -10.96
C ASP A 251 -21.27 11.58 -9.58
N PHE A 252 -20.72 10.91 -8.57
CA PHE A 252 -21.04 11.05 -7.15
C PHE A 252 -19.86 11.68 -6.41
N TYR A 253 -20.15 12.54 -5.43
CA TYR A 253 -19.15 13.33 -4.71
C TYR A 253 -19.25 13.09 -3.21
N TRP A 254 -18.19 12.57 -2.60
CA TRP A 254 -18.11 12.37 -1.17
C TRP A 254 -17.02 13.25 -0.56
N PRO A 255 -17.20 13.77 0.67
CA PRO A 255 -18.43 13.74 1.49
C PRO A 255 -19.61 14.49 0.86
N ALA A 256 -20.82 14.21 1.32
CA ALA A 256 -22.00 14.95 0.88
C ALA A 256 -21.88 16.42 1.27
N THR A 257 -22.33 17.32 0.40
CA THR A 257 -22.25 18.77 0.64
C THR A 257 -23.50 19.32 1.30
N ASN A 258 -24.62 18.61 1.16
CA ASN A 258 -25.90 18.98 1.73
C ASN A 258 -26.10 18.34 3.11
N ASN A 259 -26.05 19.20 4.13
CA ASN A 259 -26.25 18.82 5.53
C ASN A 259 -27.63 18.20 5.80
N ASP A 260 -28.67 18.56 5.02
CA ASP A 260 -30.04 18.07 5.23
C ASP A 260 -30.19 16.57 4.95
N THR A 261 -29.33 16.02 4.08
CA THR A 261 -29.36 14.60 3.72
C THR A 261 -28.52 13.74 4.65
N ASN A 262 -27.66 14.36 5.48
CA ASN A 262 -26.65 13.70 6.31
C ASN A 262 -25.91 12.56 5.57
N GLY A 263 -25.58 12.80 4.29
CA GLY A 263 -24.92 11.81 3.44
C GLY A 263 -25.81 10.69 2.89
N THR A 264 -27.11 10.61 3.19
CA THR A 264 -27.94 9.45 2.84
C THR A 264 -27.88 9.06 1.36
N VAL A 265 -27.57 7.78 1.08
CA VAL A 265 -27.72 7.13 -0.23
C VAL A 265 -29.02 6.33 -0.22
N GLN A 266 -29.87 6.53 -1.22
CA GLN A 266 -31.07 5.73 -1.43
C GLN A 266 -31.00 5.05 -2.79
N ILE A 267 -31.27 3.75 -2.84
CA ILE A 267 -31.37 2.99 -4.08
C ILE A 267 -32.83 2.56 -4.21
N ILE A 268 -33.44 2.83 -5.35
CA ILE A 268 -34.78 2.38 -5.69
C ILE A 268 -34.67 1.43 -6.87
N TRP A 269 -35.06 0.18 -6.65
CA TRP A 269 -35.12 -0.87 -7.65
C TRP A 269 -36.52 -0.87 -8.24
N HIS A 270 -36.66 -0.46 -9.51
CA HIS A 270 -37.93 -0.45 -10.19
C HIS A 270 -38.17 -1.80 -10.86
N TYR A 271 -39.18 -2.54 -10.37
CA TYR A 271 -39.53 -3.85 -10.93
C TYR A 271 -40.63 -3.70 -11.99
N LYS A 272 -40.58 -4.54 -13.03
CA LYS A 272 -41.60 -4.49 -14.10
C LYS A 272 -42.99 -4.91 -13.63
N ASN A 273 -43.06 -5.91 -12.74
CA ASN A 273 -44.30 -6.59 -12.35
C ASN A 273 -44.49 -6.68 -10.83
N LYS A 274 -43.76 -5.85 -10.06
CA LYS A 274 -43.79 -5.82 -8.59
C LYS A 274 -43.60 -4.40 -8.11
N GLU A 275 -43.88 -4.17 -6.84
CA GLU A 275 -43.60 -2.89 -6.19
C GLU A 275 -42.09 -2.60 -6.17
N ASP A 276 -41.76 -1.32 -6.23
CA ASP A 276 -40.40 -0.84 -6.12
C ASP A 276 -39.84 -1.16 -4.74
N VAL A 277 -38.57 -1.55 -4.68
CA VAL A 277 -37.89 -1.81 -3.41
C VAL A 277 -36.84 -0.75 -3.16
N LYS A 278 -36.76 -0.27 -1.91
CA LYS A 278 -35.83 0.77 -1.50
C LYS A 278 -34.78 0.23 -0.53
N ASN A 279 -33.51 0.53 -0.80
CA ASN A 279 -32.41 0.35 0.14
C ASN A 279 -31.86 1.72 0.54
N VAL A 280 -31.46 1.88 1.80
CA VAL A 280 -30.98 3.16 2.34
C VAL A 280 -29.72 2.93 3.14
N TYR A 281 -28.69 3.72 2.84
CA TYR A 281 -27.46 3.83 3.62
C TYR A 281 -27.40 5.26 4.17
N THR A 282 -27.24 5.41 5.48
CA THR A 282 -27.24 6.71 6.17
C THR A 282 -25.88 6.96 6.81
N GLY A 283 -25.56 8.23 7.05
CA GLY A 283 -24.36 8.61 7.77
C GLY A 283 -23.27 9.21 6.86
N PRO A 284 -22.23 9.80 7.47
CA PRO A 284 -21.13 10.41 6.73
C PRO A 284 -20.42 9.46 5.76
N TRP A 285 -20.46 8.14 5.97
CA TRP A 285 -19.77 7.17 5.10
C TRP A 285 -20.69 6.35 4.20
N SER A 286 -21.98 6.66 4.17
CA SER A 286 -23.02 5.99 3.37
C SER A 286 -22.64 5.70 1.91
N LEU A 287 -21.96 6.62 1.20
CA LEU A 287 -21.56 6.40 -0.20
C LEU A 287 -20.49 5.32 -0.29
N ILE A 288 -19.51 5.34 0.63
CA ILE A 288 -18.47 4.33 0.68
C ILE A 288 -19.05 2.98 1.10
N ASN A 289 -20.03 2.98 2.02
CA ASN A 289 -20.78 1.78 2.41
C ASN A 289 -21.60 1.22 1.24
N PHE A 290 -22.30 2.06 0.51
CA PHE A 290 -22.97 1.64 -0.72
C PHE A 290 -22.00 1.01 -1.73
N LEU A 291 -20.84 1.63 -1.94
CA LEU A 291 -19.84 1.14 -2.90
C LEU A 291 -19.15 -0.16 -2.44
N SER A 292 -19.04 -0.43 -1.13
CA SER A 292 -18.44 -1.67 -0.61
C SER A 292 -19.26 -2.92 -0.94
N HIS A 293 -20.56 -2.75 -1.25
CA HIS A 293 -21.47 -3.84 -1.62
C HIS A 293 -21.36 -4.27 -3.09
N PHE A 294 -20.50 -3.62 -3.88
CA PHE A 294 -20.26 -4.03 -5.26
C PHE A 294 -19.27 -5.19 -5.33
N GLU A 295 -19.63 -6.22 -6.08
CA GLU A 295 -18.74 -7.33 -6.41
C GLU A 295 -17.96 -6.99 -7.69
N TYR A 296 -16.62 -7.00 -7.61
CA TYR A 296 -15.75 -6.75 -8.77
C TYR A 296 -15.60 -8.01 -9.64
N ASN A 297 -15.88 -7.88 -10.94
CA ASN A 297 -15.61 -8.86 -11.98
C ASN A 297 -14.40 -8.41 -12.81
N GLN A 298 -13.26 -9.06 -12.57
CA GLN A 298 -12.00 -8.75 -13.22
C GLN A 298 -11.99 -8.97 -14.74
N LYS A 299 -12.83 -9.89 -15.27
CA LYS A 299 -12.81 -10.21 -16.71
C LYS A 299 -13.30 -9.06 -17.58
N ASP A 300 -14.32 -8.37 -17.10
CA ASP A 300 -15.04 -7.34 -17.84
C ASP A 300 -14.79 -5.93 -17.27
N ASP A 301 -13.98 -5.83 -16.21
CA ASP A 301 -13.76 -4.62 -15.43
C ASP A 301 -15.08 -3.95 -14.98
N THR A 302 -16.00 -4.80 -14.50
CA THR A 302 -17.34 -4.37 -14.08
C THR A 302 -17.58 -4.67 -12.61
N TYR A 303 -18.50 -3.91 -12.04
CA TYR A 303 -18.91 -3.99 -10.65
C TYR A 303 -20.40 -4.27 -10.62
N THR A 304 -20.80 -5.31 -9.90
CA THR A 304 -22.20 -5.70 -9.80
C THR A 304 -22.69 -5.52 -8.39
N ILE A 305 -23.77 -4.77 -8.23
CA ILE A 305 -24.55 -4.74 -6.99
C ILE A 305 -25.77 -5.64 -7.15
N LYS A 306 -26.05 -6.43 -6.12
CA LYS A 306 -27.16 -7.38 -6.09
C LYS A 306 -28.12 -7.02 -4.97
N PHE A 307 -29.40 -7.26 -5.24
CA PHE A 307 -30.41 -7.28 -4.21
C PHE A 307 -31.37 -8.45 -4.49
N ASN A 308 -31.46 -9.38 -3.54
CA ASN A 308 -32.14 -10.66 -3.74
C ASN A 308 -31.60 -11.42 -4.98
N LYS A 309 -32.45 -11.64 -5.99
CA LYS A 309 -32.08 -12.30 -7.26
C LYS A 309 -31.80 -11.31 -8.39
N SER A 310 -32.00 -10.02 -8.14
CA SER A 310 -31.90 -8.94 -9.12
C SER A 310 -30.53 -8.28 -9.00
N PHE A 311 -30.05 -7.69 -10.08
CA PHE A 311 -28.71 -7.11 -10.11
C PHE A 311 -28.63 -5.92 -11.06
N ALA A 312 -27.66 -5.06 -10.78
CA ALA A 312 -27.28 -3.97 -11.64
C ALA A 312 -25.75 -3.96 -11.77
N THR A 313 -25.26 -3.95 -13.01
CA THR A 313 -23.84 -3.95 -13.35
C THR A 313 -23.45 -2.57 -13.84
N TYR A 314 -22.31 -2.09 -13.35
CA TYR A 314 -21.74 -0.79 -13.64
C TYR A 314 -20.27 -0.90 -14.00
N GLN A 315 -19.78 0.01 -14.82
CA GLN A 315 -18.37 0.38 -14.85
C GLN A 315 -18.16 1.51 -13.84
N ILE A 316 -17.10 1.40 -13.03
CA ILE A 316 -16.81 2.39 -11.99
C ILE A 316 -15.46 3.04 -12.27
N SER A 317 -15.44 4.37 -12.26
CA SER A 317 -14.22 5.17 -12.38
C SER A 317 -14.04 6.07 -11.17
N THR A 318 -12.80 6.30 -10.75
CA THR A 318 -12.46 7.24 -9.66
C THR A 318 -11.69 8.43 -10.23
N LYS A 319 -12.18 9.66 -10.02
CA LYS A 319 -11.47 10.89 -10.44
C LYS A 319 -10.51 11.33 -9.33
N GLY A 320 -9.49 10.51 -9.03
CA GLY A 320 -8.54 10.73 -7.93
C GLY A 320 -7.46 9.65 -7.84
N LYS A 321 -6.66 9.70 -6.78
CA LYS A 321 -5.67 8.67 -6.44
C LYS A 321 -6.36 7.62 -5.56
N GLY A 322 -6.77 6.47 -6.08
CA GLY A 322 -7.48 5.48 -5.26
C GLY A 322 -8.11 4.39 -6.10
N SER A 323 -8.54 3.30 -5.45
CA SER A 323 -9.32 2.25 -6.07
C SER A 323 -10.44 1.81 -5.14
N ILE A 324 -11.64 1.65 -5.69
CA ILE A 324 -12.78 1.14 -4.92
C ILE A 324 -12.67 -0.36 -4.60
N ASN A 325 -11.77 -1.10 -5.25
CA ASN A 325 -11.51 -2.51 -4.95
C ASN A 325 -11.05 -2.73 -3.50
N SER A 326 -10.44 -1.70 -2.90
CA SER A 326 -10.01 -1.72 -1.51
C SER A 326 -11.16 -1.67 -0.51
N LEU A 327 -12.36 -1.23 -0.92
CA LEU A 327 -13.49 -0.98 -0.02
C LEU A 327 -14.04 -2.25 0.61
N GLY A 328 -14.11 -3.36 -0.14
CA GLY A 328 -14.57 -4.64 0.40
C GLY A 328 -13.66 -5.25 1.48
N SER A 329 -12.44 -4.70 1.67
CA SER A 329 -11.51 -5.13 2.71
C SER A 329 -11.52 -4.25 3.97
N LEU A 330 -12.34 -3.20 4.01
CA LEU A 330 -12.34 -2.21 5.09
C LEU A 330 -12.93 -2.76 6.40
N GLU A 331 -13.94 -3.62 6.32
CA GLU A 331 -14.77 -4.03 7.47
C GLU A 331 -14.08 -4.99 8.46
N ASN A 332 -12.78 -5.25 8.32
CA ASN A 332 -12.04 -6.29 9.05
C ASN A 332 -10.70 -5.80 9.62
N LEU A 333 -10.55 -4.52 9.97
CA LEU A 333 -9.37 -4.09 10.73
C LEU A 333 -9.45 -4.63 12.16
N GLN A 334 -8.49 -5.48 12.54
CA GLN A 334 -8.42 -6.08 13.88
C GLN A 334 -7.47 -5.31 14.82
N CYS A 335 -6.61 -4.45 14.26
CA CYS A 335 -5.56 -3.69 14.94
C CYS A 335 -4.65 -4.54 15.84
N LYS A 336 -4.58 -5.85 15.53
CA LYS A 336 -3.81 -6.88 16.25
C LYS A 336 -3.09 -7.77 15.23
N PHE A 337 -2.10 -8.49 15.73
CA PHE A 337 -1.33 -9.52 15.02
C PHE A 337 -2.15 -10.78 14.78
#